data_AF-A0A4Q6EJK5-F1
#
_entry.id   AF-A0A4Q6EJK5-F1
#
_cell.length_a   1.000
_cell.length_b   1.000
_cell.length_c   1.000
_cell.angle_alpha   90.00
_cell.angle_beta   90.00
_cell.angle_gamma   90.00
#
_symmetry.space_group_name_H-M   'P 1'
#
loop_
_entity.id
_entity.type
_entity.pdbx_description
1 polymer ?
#
loop_
_entity_poly.entity_id
_entity_poly.type
_entity_poly.pdbx_seq_one_letter_code
_entity_poly.pdbx_strand_id
1 'polypeptide(L)'
;MRVILFALGANLGIAIAKSIGAALSGSAALLAEAIHSFVDCANQLLLLLGLRQAAKKPSKAHPLGFGREAFFWSFVVAIMLFSLGGLFAIYEG
;
A
#
# COMPACT_ATOMS: atom_id res chain seq x y z
N MET A 1 3.76 1.39 -14.96
CA MET A 1 4.73 0.68 -14.09
C MET A 1 5.90 1.56 -13.64
N ARG A 2 6.65 2.22 -14.55
CA ARG A 2 7.82 3.06 -14.18
C ARG A 2 7.48 4.18 -13.19
N VAL A 3 6.41 4.94 -13.45
CA VAL A 3 5.95 6.02 -12.55
C VAL A 3 5.63 5.51 -11.14
N ILE A 4 5.01 4.33 -11.03
CA ILE A 4 4.65 3.72 -9.74
C ILE A 4 5.91 3.32 -8.96
N LEU A 5 6.96 2.82 -9.64
CA LEU A 5 8.23 2.48 -8.99
C LEU A 5 8.96 3.73 -8.48
N PHE A 6 8.93 4.84 -9.22
CA PHE A 6 9.47 6.12 -8.76
C PHE A 6 8.68 6.66 -7.55
N ALA A 7 7.35 6.64 -7.63
CA ALA A 7 6.49 7.06 -6.52
C ALA A 7 6.72 6.21 -5.27
N LEU A 8 6.87 4.89 -5.43
CA LEU A 8 7.20 3.97 -4.34
C LEU A 8 8.53 4.32 -3.68
N GLY A 9 9.58 4.54 -4.48
CA GLY A 9 10.89 4.93 -3.95
C GLY A 9 10.85 6.26 -3.19
N ALA A 10 10.13 7.25 -3.72
CA ALA A 10 9.95 8.54 -3.06
C ALA A 10 9.19 8.41 -1.73
N ASN A 11 8.06 7.69 -1.72
CA ASN A 11 7.28 7.46 -0.51
C ASN A 11 8.06 6.68 0.55
N LEU A 12 8.88 5.70 0.14
CA LEU A 12 9.75 4.97 1.05
C LEU A 12 10.80 5.90 1.68
N GLY A 13 11.39 6.79 0.88
CA GLY A 13 12.31 7.82 1.38
C GLY A 13 11.66 8.75 2.41
N ILE A 14 10.42 9.18 2.16
CA ILE A 14 9.63 9.98 3.10
C ILE A 14 9.34 9.20 4.38
N ALA A 15 8.93 7.94 4.28
CA ALA A 15 8.65 7.08 5.44
C ALA A 15 9.89 6.92 6.33
N ILE A 16 11.06 6.70 5.73
CA ILE A 16 12.34 6.61 6.45
C ILE A 16 12.69 7.94 7.12
N ALA A 17 12.58 9.05 6.41
CA ALA A 17 12.86 10.37 6.97
C ALA A 17 11.96 10.70 8.17
N LYS A 18 10.65 10.44 8.05
CA LYS A 18 9.70 10.61 9.15
C LYS A 18 10.00 9.68 10.33
N SER A 19 10.39 8.44 10.08
CA SER A 19 10.76 7.48 11.13
C SER A 19 11.98 7.94 11.93
N ILE A 20 13.01 8.43 11.23
CA ILE A 20 14.19 9.01 11.86
C ILE A 20 13.80 10.26 12.67
N GLY A 21 13.00 11.15 12.08
CA GLY A 21 12.48 12.33 12.78
C GLY A 21 11.68 11.97 14.03
N ALA A 22 10.83 10.95 13.96
CA ALA A 22 10.04 10.47 15.09
C ALA A 22 10.94 9.91 16.21
N ALA A 23 11.95 9.11 15.86
CA ALA A 23 12.90 8.55 16.82
C ALA A 23 13.73 9.64 17.51
N LEU A 24 14.17 10.67 16.78
CA LEU A 24 14.94 11.78 17.32
C LEU A 24 14.09 12.74 18.17
N SER A 25 12.85 13.00 17.75
CA SER A 25 11.96 13.94 18.44
C SER A 25 11.19 13.33 19.61
N GLY A 26 11.03 12.00 19.65
CA GLY A 26 10.12 11.33 20.58
C GLY A 26 8.64 11.67 20.35
N SER A 27 8.29 12.31 19.23
CA SER A 27 6.93 12.78 18.95
C SER A 27 6.02 11.64 18.52
N ALA A 28 4.97 11.38 19.32
CA ALA A 28 3.92 10.43 18.97
C ALA A 28 3.19 10.80 17.68
N ALA A 29 2.97 12.11 17.43
CA ALA A 29 2.34 12.59 16.20
C ALA A 29 3.21 12.30 14.97
N LEU A 30 4.53 12.52 15.07
CA LEU A 30 5.45 12.24 13.96
C LEU A 30 5.63 10.73 13.73
N LEU A 31 5.55 9.93 14.79
CA LEU A 31 5.51 8.47 14.69
C LEU A 31 4.26 7.98 13.96
N ALA A 32 3.08 8.53 14.28
CA ALA A 32 1.83 8.21 13.58
C ALA A 32 1.93 8.55 12.08
N GLU A 33 2.48 9.72 11.76
CA GLU A 33 2.76 10.13 10.38
C GLU A 33 3.77 9.22 9.66
N ALA A 34 4.77 8.69 10.37
CA ALA A 34 5.72 7.72 9.82
C ALA A 34 5.04 6.37 9.51
N ILE A 35 4.21 5.87 10.42
CA ILE A 35 3.41 4.65 10.23
C ILE A 35 2.49 4.80 9.01
N HIS A 36 1.80 5.94 8.89
CA HIS A 36 0.94 6.22 7.73
C HIS A 36 1.71 6.14 6.41
N SER A 37 2.90 6.74 6.34
CA SER A 37 3.74 6.67 5.14
C SER A 37 4.20 5.25 4.78
N PHE A 38 4.36 4.35 5.76
CA PHE A 38 4.58 2.92 5.47
C PHE A 38 3.34 2.22 4.92
N VAL A 39 2.15 2.53 5.45
CA VAL A 39 0.87 2.01 4.95
C VAL A 39 0.67 2.41 3.49
N ASP A 40 1.01 3.65 3.12
CA ASP A 40 0.94 4.10 1.72
C ASP A 40 1.89 3.32 0.80
N CYS A 41 3.11 3.03 1.26
CA CYS A 41 4.05 2.20 0.52
C CYS A 41 3.51 0.78 0.31
N ALA A 42 2.90 0.18 1.35
CA ALA A 42 2.29 -1.14 1.26
C ALA A 42 1.13 -1.18 0.27
N ASN A 43 0.27 -0.15 0.27
CA ASN A 43 -0.81 0.00 -0.70
C ASN A 43 -0.30 0.10 -2.14
N GLN A 44 0.75 0.89 -2.37
CA GLN A 44 1.37 0.99 -3.70
C GLN A 44 1.98 -0.33 -4.17
N LEU A 45 2.59 -1.13 -3.29
CA LEU A 45 3.08 -2.48 -3.62
C LEU A 45 1.93 -3.40 -4.03
N LEU A 46 0.83 -3.41 -3.28
CA LEU A 46 -0.35 -4.23 -3.60
C LEU A 46 -0.97 -3.85 -4.94
N LEU A 47 -1.11 -2.56 -5.23
CA LEU A 47 -1.57 -2.08 -6.53
C LEU A 47 -0.62 -2.51 -7.66
N LEU A 48 0.68 -2.42 -7.45
CA LEU A 48 1.67 -2.85 -8.44
C LEU A 48 1.62 -4.36 -8.69
N LEU A 49 1.40 -5.16 -7.65
CA LEU A 49 1.15 -6.60 -7.78
C LEU A 49 -0.12 -6.87 -8.58
N GLY A 50 -1.22 -6.19 -8.27
CA GLY A 50 -2.49 -6.35 -8.99
C GLY A 50 -2.40 -5.96 -10.46
N LEU A 51 -1.68 -4.88 -10.79
CA LEU A 51 -1.42 -4.47 -12.17
C LEU A 51 -0.53 -5.48 -12.92
N ARG A 52 0.49 -6.05 -12.26
CA ARG A 52 1.34 -7.08 -12.84
C ARG A 52 0.57 -8.36 -13.14
N GLN A 53 -0.30 -8.77 -12.23
CA GLN A 53 -1.15 -9.95 -12.39
C GLN A 53 -2.18 -9.72 -13.50
N ALA A 54 -2.82 -8.56 -13.52
CA ALA A 54 -3.75 -8.18 -14.58
C ALA A 54 -3.12 -8.09 -15.99
N ALA A 55 -1.84 -7.75 -16.07
CA ALA A 55 -1.08 -7.70 -17.33
C ALA A 55 -0.59 -9.08 -17.83
N LYS A 56 -0.87 -10.17 -17.10
CA LYS A 56 -0.43 -11.52 -17.46
C LYS A 56 -1.17 -12.00 -18.72
N LYS A 57 -0.46 -12.70 -19.62
CA LYS A 57 -1.06 -13.22 -20.85
C LYS A 57 -2.16 -14.26 -20.54
N PRO A 58 -3.23 -14.34 -21.36
CA PRO A 58 -4.25 -15.38 -21.22
C PRO A 58 -3.65 -16.78 -21.18
N SER A 59 -4.22 -17.65 -20.36
CA SER A 59 -3.81 -19.06 -20.24
C SER A 59 -4.98 -19.97 -20.59
N LYS A 60 -4.74 -21.28 -20.78
CA LYS A 60 -5.83 -22.25 -21.03
C LYS A 60 -6.89 -22.25 -19.92
N ALA A 61 -6.49 -21.95 -18.68
CA ALA A 61 -7.38 -21.82 -17.54
C ALA A 61 -8.06 -20.44 -17.46
N HIS A 62 -7.49 -19.40 -18.08
CA HIS A 62 -8.03 -18.04 -18.13
C HIS A 62 -8.01 -17.52 -19.58
N PRO A 63 -8.92 -18.03 -20.44
CA PRO A 63 -8.94 -17.70 -21.87
C PRO A 63 -9.33 -16.23 -22.13
N LEU A 64 -10.04 -15.59 -21.20
CA LEU A 64 -10.37 -14.16 -21.24
C LEU A 64 -9.25 -13.24 -20.70
N GLY A 65 -8.13 -13.81 -20.26
CA GLY A 65 -7.03 -13.07 -19.64
C GLY A 65 -7.25 -12.77 -18.16
N PHE A 66 -6.34 -11.96 -17.60
CA PHE A 66 -6.26 -11.69 -16.16
C PHE A 66 -6.70 -10.27 -15.78
N GLY A 67 -7.24 -9.48 -16.71
CA GLY A 67 -7.58 -8.06 -16.47
C GLY A 67 -8.51 -7.81 -15.26
N ARG A 68 -9.32 -8.81 -14.87
CA ARG A 68 -10.19 -8.73 -13.69
C ARG A 68 -9.46 -8.85 -12.35
N GLU A 69 -8.23 -9.37 -12.31
CA GLU A 69 -7.45 -9.50 -11.09
C GLU A 69 -7.16 -8.14 -10.44
N ALA A 70 -7.06 -7.05 -11.23
CA ALA A 70 -6.92 -5.71 -10.67
C ALA A 70 -8.05 -5.35 -9.70
N PHE A 71 -9.30 -5.72 -9.99
CA PHE A 71 -10.44 -5.48 -9.10
C PHE A 71 -10.35 -6.31 -7.82
N PHE A 72 -9.89 -7.55 -7.92
CA PHE A 72 -9.67 -8.40 -6.75
C PHE A 72 -8.61 -7.79 -5.82
N TRP A 73 -7.48 -7.35 -6.37
CA TRP A 73 -6.43 -6.71 -5.57
C TRP A 73 -6.87 -5.37 -4.98
N SER A 74 -7.64 -4.56 -5.70
CA SER A 74 -8.25 -3.34 -5.15
C SER A 74 -9.22 -3.64 -3.99
N PHE A 75 -9.98 -4.72 -4.08
CA PHE A 75 -10.88 -5.16 -3.01
C PHE A 75 -10.11 -5.62 -1.77
N VAL A 76 -9.01 -6.36 -1.95
CA VAL A 76 -8.11 -6.76 -0.85
C VAL A 76 -7.53 -5.53 -0.15
N VAL A 77 -7.06 -4.54 -0.90
CA VAL A 77 -6.56 -3.27 -0.36
C VAL A 77 -7.65 -2.55 0.45
N ALA A 78 -8.88 -2.49 -0.06
CA ALA A 78 -9.99 -1.87 0.65
C ALA A 78 -10.30 -2.56 2.00
N ILE A 79 -10.29 -3.89 2.04
CA ILE A 79 -10.48 -4.65 3.29
C ILE A 79 -9.34 -4.35 4.27
N MET A 80 -8.08 -4.32 3.80
CA MET A 80 -6.92 -4.02 4.64
C MET A 80 -7.04 -2.63 5.27
N LEU A 81 -7.29 -1.60 4.45
CA LEU A 81 -7.46 -0.22 4.91
C LEU A 81 -8.62 -0.08 5.90
N PHE A 82 -9.77 -0.70 5.58
CA PHE A 82 -10.94 -0.67 6.45
C PHE A 82 -10.67 -1.36 7.79
N SER A 83 -10.00 -2.51 7.78
CA SER A 83 -9.70 -3.28 8.99
C SER A 83 -8.69 -2.55 9.88
N LEU A 84 -7.61 -2.01 9.29
CA LEU A 84 -6.62 -1.23 10.02
C LEU A 84 -7.22 0.05 10.61
N GLY A 85 -7.96 0.82 9.81
CA GLY A 85 -8.62 2.04 10.27
C GLY A 85 -9.71 1.77 11.30
N GLY A 86 -10.51 0.72 11.11
CA GLY A 86 -11.57 0.31 12.02
C GLY A 86 -11.05 -0.19 13.37
N LEU A 87 -10.01 -1.04 13.38
CA LEU A 87 -9.40 -1.48 14.64
C LEU A 87 -8.78 -0.31 15.40
N PHE A 88 -8.08 0.57 14.68
CA PHE A 88 -7.46 1.75 15.28
C PHE A 88 -8.50 2.68 15.92
N ALA A 89 -9.62 2.91 15.22
CA ALA A 89 -10.74 3.70 15.75
C ALA A 89 -11.39 3.08 16.99
N ILE A 90 -11.44 1.75 17.11
CA ILE A 90 -11.93 1.06 18.32
C ILE A 90 -10.90 1.18 19.46
N TYR A 91 -9.61 1.20 19.15
CA TYR A 91 -8.54 1.21 20.15
C TYR A 91 -8.29 2.62 20.74
N GLU A 92 -8.42 3.66 19.93
CA GLU A 92 -8.26 5.06 20.36
C GLU A 92 -9.59 5.78 20.67
N GLY A 93 -10.73 5.16 20.33
CA GLY A 93 -12.09 5.70 20.54
C GLY A 93 -12.71 5.39 21.89
#